data_AF-A0A0S8A9H3-F1
#
_entry.id   AF-A0A0S8A9H3-F1
#
_cell.length_a   1.000
_cell.length_b   1.000
_cell.length_c   1.000
_cell.angle_alpha   90.00
_cell.angle_beta   90.00
_cell.angle_gamma   90.00
#
_symmetry.space_group_name_H-M   'P 1'
#
loop_
_entity.id
_entity.type
_entity.pdbx_description
1 polymer ?
#
loop_
_entity_poly.entity_id
_entity_poly.type
_entity_poly.pdbx_seq_one_letter_code
_entity_poly.pdbx_strand_id
1 'polypeptide(L)'
;MDETFWFSFIKLLHISGLILWLGPSGGAWLLVQLSKRRLDQQSVEFNELYRDFVKFFWIEHLGLVLLLGSGILLLSIYGFAALDWAWIQLKIALVVFILLPIEAVDIWFGHVRLPGQFSTRQEITAETTKMKPVRLYERRFVPISLPILLVTIVVIMWLAIDKPV
;
A
#
# COMPACT_ATOMS: atom_id res chain seq x y z
N MET A 1 1.40 -25.71 22.22
CA MET A 1 1.71 -24.27 22.14
C MET A 1 0.57 -23.54 22.81
N ASP A 2 0.87 -22.61 23.71
CA ASP A 2 -0.13 -21.85 24.46
C ASP A 2 -0.69 -20.68 23.63
N GLU A 3 -1.81 -20.12 24.07
CA GLU A 3 -2.49 -19.00 23.37
C GLU A 3 -1.60 -17.75 23.30
N THR A 4 -0.77 -17.53 24.32
CA THR A 4 0.22 -16.44 24.40
C THR A 4 1.22 -16.49 23.25
N PHE A 5 1.73 -17.68 22.93
CA PHE A 5 2.62 -17.87 21.79
C PHE A 5 1.95 -17.48 20.48
N TRP A 6 0.73 -17.99 20.23
CA TRP A 6 0.00 -17.69 19.00
C TRP A 6 -0.33 -16.21 18.85
N PHE A 7 -0.76 -15.56 19.93
CA PHE A 7 -1.01 -14.12 19.95
C PHE A 7 0.25 -13.32 19.56
N SER A 8 1.40 -13.67 20.16
CA SER A 8 2.67 -13.00 19.88
C SER A 8 3.15 -13.24 18.45
N PHE A 9 3.00 -14.47 17.95
CA PHE A 9 3.37 -14.85 16.59
C PHE A 9 2.52 -14.11 15.54
N ILE A 10 1.20 -14.06 15.73
CA ILE A 10 0.30 -13.34 14.80
C ILE A 10 0.58 -11.84 14.85
N LYS A 11 0.89 -11.27 16.03
CA LYS A 11 1.30 -9.87 16.14
C LYS A 11 2.60 -9.58 15.38
N LEU A 12 3.57 -10.49 15.41
CA LEU A 12 4.79 -10.38 14.60
C LEU A 12 4.48 -10.43 13.10
N LEU A 13 3.59 -11.32 12.67
CA LEU A 13 3.12 -11.37 11.28
C LEU A 13 2.40 -10.07 10.89
N HIS A 14 1.60 -9.49 11.78
CA HIS A 14 0.88 -8.25 11.55
C HIS A 14 1.84 -7.06 11.34
N ILE A 15 2.85 -6.93 12.20
CA ILE A 15 3.87 -5.88 12.06
C ILE A 15 4.72 -6.12 10.80
N SER A 16 5.07 -7.36 10.50
CA SER A 16 5.78 -7.71 9.26
C SER A 16 4.95 -7.34 8.03
N GLY A 17 3.63 -7.61 8.05
CA GLY A 17 2.69 -7.21 7.00
C GLY A 17 2.68 -5.70 6.80
N LEU A 18 2.64 -4.92 7.88
CA LEU A 18 2.71 -3.45 7.83
C LEU A 18 4.01 -2.96 7.17
N ILE A 19 5.15 -3.55 7.55
CA ILE A 19 6.47 -3.19 6.99
C ILE A 19 6.55 -3.56 5.51
N LEU A 20 6.08 -4.74 5.12
CA LEU A 20 6.09 -5.20 3.73
C LEU A 20 5.11 -4.43 2.85
N TRP A 21 4.00 -3.97 3.42
CA TRP A 21 3.02 -3.15 2.71
C TRP A 21 3.59 -1.74 2.44
N LEU A 22 4.17 -1.07 3.44
CA LEU A 22 4.64 0.32 3.29
C LEU A 22 6.06 0.49 2.76
N GLY A 23 6.97 -0.37 3.20
CA GLY A 23 8.41 -0.15 3.03
C GLY A 23 8.88 -0.24 1.58
N PRO A 24 8.69 -1.40 0.92
CA PRO A 24 9.15 -1.62 -0.44
C PRO A 24 8.52 -0.67 -1.47
N SER A 25 7.19 -0.48 -1.44
CA SER A 25 6.49 0.40 -2.39
C SER A 25 6.84 1.87 -2.18
N GLY A 26 6.85 2.34 -0.93
CA GLY A 26 7.26 3.69 -0.58
C GLY A 26 8.72 3.98 -0.94
N GLY A 27 9.63 3.05 -0.63
CA GLY A 27 11.04 3.16 -1.00
C GLY A 27 11.27 3.19 -2.52
N ALA A 28 10.61 2.27 -3.25
CA ALA A 28 10.72 2.21 -4.70
C ALA A 28 10.10 3.45 -5.36
N TRP A 29 8.98 3.97 -4.84
CA TRP A 29 8.39 5.22 -5.30
C TRP A 29 9.33 6.41 -5.10
N LEU A 30 9.96 6.53 -3.93
CA LEU A 30 10.96 7.58 -3.66
C LEU A 30 12.12 7.52 -4.66
N LEU A 31 12.62 6.31 -4.96
CA LEU A 31 13.67 6.13 -5.98
C LEU A 31 13.21 6.63 -7.35
N VAL A 32 11.98 6.32 -7.78
CA VAL A 32 11.42 6.84 -9.04
C VAL A 32 11.34 8.37 -9.01
N GLN A 33 10.88 8.98 -7.92
CA GLN A 33 10.78 10.44 -7.82
C GLN A 33 12.15 11.13 -7.82
N LEU A 34 13.16 10.54 -7.18
CA LEU A 34 14.52 11.06 -7.19
C LEU A 34 15.16 10.94 -8.58
N SER A 35 14.91 9.83 -9.27
CA SER A 35 15.41 9.58 -10.63
C SER A 35 14.82 10.53 -11.66
N LYS A 36 13.57 11.00 -11.50
CA LYS A 36 12.96 12.04 -12.37
C LYS A 36 13.76 13.35 -12.43
N ARG A 37 14.64 13.61 -11.45
CA ARG A 37 15.51 14.80 -11.44
C ARG A 37 16.81 14.60 -12.23
N ARG A 38 17.16 13.35 -12.56
CA ARG A 38 18.47 12.97 -13.13
C ARG A 38 18.36 12.29 -14.49
N LEU A 39 17.28 11.56 -14.73
CA LEU A 39 17.03 10.82 -15.96
C LEU A 39 15.94 11.51 -16.77
N ASP A 40 16.09 11.45 -18.10
CA ASP A 40 15.00 11.79 -19.00
C ASP A 40 13.88 10.76 -18.84
N GLN A 41 12.63 11.21 -18.72
CA GLN A 41 11.47 10.34 -18.52
C GLN A 41 11.16 9.50 -19.77
N GLN A 42 11.75 9.84 -20.92
CA GLN A 42 11.69 9.07 -22.15
C GLN A 42 12.88 8.10 -22.32
N SER A 43 13.85 8.11 -21.41
CA SER A 43 15.03 7.27 -21.51
C SER A 43 14.72 5.79 -21.26
N VAL A 44 15.53 4.90 -21.85
CA VAL A 44 15.40 3.46 -21.65
C VAL A 44 15.63 3.10 -20.17
N GLU A 45 16.61 3.75 -19.54
CA GLU A 45 16.97 3.54 -18.13
C GLU A 45 15.81 3.90 -17.20
N PHE A 46 15.10 5.01 -17.46
CA PHE A 46 13.93 5.38 -16.65
C PHE A 46 12.78 4.37 -16.81
N ASN A 47 12.55 3.89 -18.04
CA ASN A 47 11.53 2.88 -18.31
C ASN A 47 11.85 1.52 -17.63
N GLU A 48 13.12 1.11 -17.60
CA GLU A 48 13.53 -0.11 -16.89
C GLU A 48 13.35 0.03 -15.38
N LEU A 49 13.77 1.16 -14.81
CA LEU A 49 13.55 1.48 -13.39
C LEU A 49 12.05 1.45 -13.04
N TYR A 50 11.21 2.06 -13.87
CA TYR A 50 9.77 2.10 -13.64
C TYR A 50 9.14 0.70 -13.77
N ARG A 51 9.62 -0.13 -14.71
CA ARG A 51 9.18 -1.53 -14.83
C ARG A 51 9.52 -2.33 -13.57
N ASP A 52 10.70 -2.12 -12.99
CA ASP A 52 11.09 -2.78 -11.76
C ASP A 52 10.29 -2.26 -10.56
N PHE A 53 10.00 -0.95 -10.51
CA PHE A 53 9.06 -0.37 -9.54
C PHE A 53 7.71 -1.08 -9.54
N VAL A 54 7.10 -1.33 -10.70
CA VAL A 54 5.81 -2.02 -10.81
C VAL A 54 5.84 -3.44 -10.23
N LYS A 55 7.00 -4.11 -10.22
CA LYS A 55 7.11 -5.45 -9.60
C LYS A 55 6.98 -5.38 -8.07
N PHE A 56 7.35 -4.27 -7.44
CA PHE A 56 7.23 -4.11 -5.99
C PHE A 56 5.79 -4.07 -5.50
N PHE A 57 4.83 -3.73 -6.38
CA PHE A 57 3.41 -3.83 -6.05
C PHE A 57 3.05 -5.23 -5.56
N TRP A 58 3.58 -6.32 -6.13
CA TRP A 58 3.27 -7.66 -5.63
C TRP A 58 3.65 -7.87 -4.15
N ILE A 59 4.78 -7.30 -3.71
CA ILE A 59 5.24 -7.40 -2.33
C ILE A 59 4.31 -6.59 -1.41
N GLU A 60 3.91 -5.40 -1.86
CA GLU A 60 2.96 -4.55 -1.15
C GLU A 60 1.61 -5.25 -0.93
N HIS A 61 1.04 -5.86 -1.97
CA HIS A 61 -0.23 -6.59 -1.86
C HIS A 61 -0.12 -7.82 -0.95
N LEU A 62 1.00 -8.53 -1.01
CA LEU A 62 1.26 -9.64 -0.08
C LEU A 62 1.33 -9.11 1.37
N GLY A 63 2.00 -7.97 1.58
CA GLY A 63 2.03 -7.26 2.85
C GLY A 63 0.62 -6.89 3.34
N LEU A 64 -0.22 -6.34 2.46
CA LEU A 64 -1.60 -5.98 2.77
C LEU A 64 -2.45 -7.19 3.15
N VAL A 65 -2.37 -8.28 2.39
CA VAL A 65 -3.08 -9.54 2.70
C VAL A 65 -2.62 -10.08 4.06
N LEU A 66 -1.31 -10.07 4.32
CA LEU A 66 -0.77 -10.50 5.60
C LEU A 66 -1.25 -9.59 6.74
N LEU A 67 -1.27 -8.28 6.55
CA LEU A 67 -1.71 -7.28 7.52
C LEU A 67 -3.20 -7.44 7.87
N LEU A 68 -4.08 -7.53 6.86
CA LEU A 68 -5.52 -7.69 7.05
C LEU A 68 -5.85 -9.07 7.65
N GLY A 69 -5.27 -10.14 7.10
CA GLY A 69 -5.49 -11.50 7.57
C GLY A 69 -5.06 -11.67 9.04
N SER A 70 -3.86 -11.22 9.39
CA SER A 70 -3.40 -11.23 10.78
C SER A 70 -4.20 -10.32 11.70
N GLY A 71 -4.71 -9.18 11.20
CA GLY A 71 -5.58 -8.29 11.98
C GLY A 71 -6.92 -8.94 12.34
N ILE A 72 -7.55 -9.63 11.40
CA ILE A 72 -8.77 -10.42 11.62
C ILE A 72 -8.49 -11.55 12.62
N LEU A 73 -7.37 -12.25 12.47
CA LEU A 73 -6.97 -13.30 13.40
C LEU A 73 -6.76 -12.76 14.82
N LEU A 74 -6.10 -11.60 14.99
CA LEU A 74 -5.95 -10.95 16.29
C LEU A 74 -7.31 -10.60 16.90
N LEU A 75 -8.24 -10.04 16.13
CA LEU A 75 -9.60 -9.77 16.61
C LEU A 75 -10.32 -11.05 17.05
N SER A 76 -10.16 -12.15 16.30
CA SER A 76 -10.77 -13.44 16.63
C SER A 76 -10.25 -14.03 17.94
N ILE A 77 -8.95 -13.91 18.21
CA ILE A 77 -8.31 -14.38 19.45
C ILE A 77 -8.71 -13.49 20.63
N TYR A 78 -8.77 -12.19 20.40
CA TYR A 78 -9.17 -11.22 21.41
C TYR A 78 -10.68 -11.28 21.74
N GLY A 79 -11.47 -11.87 20.83
CA GLY A 79 -12.91 -12.04 20.95
C GLY A 79 -13.69 -10.90 20.31
N PHE A 80 -14.82 -11.23 19.67
CA PHE A 80 -15.66 -10.23 19.00
C PHE A 80 -16.34 -9.24 19.96
N ALA A 81 -16.38 -9.51 21.27
CA ALA A 81 -16.80 -8.54 22.29
C ALA A 81 -15.91 -7.28 22.28
N ALA A 82 -14.68 -7.39 21.79
CA ALA A 82 -13.79 -6.24 21.62
C ALA A 82 -14.32 -5.22 20.58
N LEU A 83 -15.27 -5.60 19.74
CA LEU A 83 -15.94 -4.67 18.83
C LEU A 83 -16.79 -3.63 19.57
N ASP A 84 -17.11 -3.82 20.85
CA ASP A 84 -17.81 -2.81 21.65
C ASP A 84 -16.88 -1.66 22.08
N TRP A 85 -15.56 -1.82 21.92
CA TRP A 85 -14.59 -0.82 22.32
C TRP A 85 -14.41 0.23 21.24
N ALA A 86 -14.61 1.50 21.61
CA ALA A 86 -14.59 2.64 20.68
C ALA A 86 -13.30 2.72 19.85
N TRP A 87 -12.15 2.45 20.46
CA TRP A 87 -10.86 2.48 19.76
C TRP A 87 -10.72 1.37 18.71
N ILE A 88 -11.30 0.19 18.94
CA ILE A 88 -11.31 -0.91 17.97
C ILE A 88 -12.25 -0.57 16.82
N GLN A 89 -13.44 -0.05 17.11
CA GLN A 89 -14.38 0.42 16.10
C GLN A 89 -13.76 1.48 15.20
N LEU A 90 -13.10 2.48 15.80
CA LEU A 90 -12.41 3.53 15.06
C LEU A 90 -11.27 2.94 14.21
N LYS A 91 -10.46 2.02 14.76
CA LYS A 91 -9.39 1.37 14.01
C LYS A 91 -9.93 0.60 12.80
N ILE A 92 -11.01 -0.17 12.97
CA ILE A 92 -11.67 -0.89 11.87
C ILE A 92 -12.27 0.09 10.86
N ALA A 93 -12.92 1.16 11.32
CA ALA A 93 -13.50 2.18 10.45
C ALA A 93 -12.41 2.86 9.59
N LEU A 94 -11.27 3.23 10.17
CA LEU A 94 -10.13 3.78 9.43
C LEU A 94 -9.62 2.79 8.38
N VAL A 95 -9.52 1.49 8.72
CA VAL A 95 -9.11 0.47 7.76
C VAL A 95 -10.14 0.33 6.64
N VAL A 96 -11.42 0.18 6.96
CA VAL A 96 -12.49 -0.14 5.98
C VAL A 96 -12.85 1.05 5.11
N PHE A 97 -12.92 2.26 5.66
CA PHE A 97 -13.42 3.44 4.96
C PHE A 97 -12.32 4.33 4.38
N ILE A 98 -11.08 4.20 4.83
CA ILE A 98 -9.96 5.01 4.33
C ILE A 98 -8.92 4.13 3.65
N LEU A 99 -8.35 3.16 4.37
CA LEU A 99 -7.26 2.34 3.85
C LEU A 99 -7.72 1.48 2.67
N LEU A 100 -8.75 0.65 2.84
CA LEU A 100 -9.20 -0.27 1.79
C LEU A 100 -9.63 0.44 0.48
N PRO A 101 -10.36 1.57 0.49
CA PRO A 101 -10.68 2.27 -0.74
C PRO A 101 -9.45 2.86 -1.45
N ILE A 102 -8.48 3.39 -0.69
CA ILE A 102 -7.21 3.88 -1.24
C ILE A 102 -6.47 2.71 -1.90
N GLU A 103 -6.32 1.59 -1.20
CA GLU A 103 -5.64 0.40 -1.71
C GLU A 103 -6.36 -0.22 -2.91
N ALA A 104 -7.70 -0.22 -2.93
CA ALA A 104 -8.46 -0.73 -4.07
C ALA A 104 -8.18 0.08 -5.35
N VAL A 105 -8.08 1.41 -5.22
CA VAL A 105 -7.68 2.28 -6.32
C VAL A 105 -6.23 2.00 -6.71
N ASP A 106 -5.34 1.83 -5.73
CA ASP A 106 -3.93 1.54 -5.98
C ASP A 106 -3.73 0.22 -6.74
N ILE A 107 -4.34 -0.88 -6.26
CA ILE A 107 -4.41 -2.19 -6.92
C ILE A 107 -4.87 -2.04 -8.37
N TRP A 108 -5.95 -1.29 -8.59
CA TRP A 108 -6.53 -1.10 -9.91
C TRP A 108 -5.54 -0.41 -10.86
N PHE A 109 -4.88 0.67 -10.41
CA PHE A 109 -3.87 1.33 -11.23
C PHE A 109 -2.63 0.44 -11.44
N GLY A 110 -2.14 -0.20 -10.38
CA GLY A 110 -0.95 -1.07 -10.36
C GLY A 110 -1.04 -2.28 -11.28
N HIS A 111 -2.20 -2.93 -11.34
CA HIS A 111 -2.37 -4.18 -12.10
C HIS A 111 -3.13 -4.03 -13.42
N VAL A 112 -4.12 -3.14 -13.49
CA VAL A 112 -4.98 -3.06 -14.68
C VAL A 112 -4.46 -2.03 -15.68
N ARG A 113 -4.02 -0.85 -15.23
CA ARG A 113 -3.68 0.26 -16.13
C ARG A 113 -2.20 0.44 -16.43
N LEU A 114 -1.31 0.13 -15.50
CA LEU A 114 0.14 0.33 -15.67
C LEU A 114 0.82 -0.77 -16.51
N PRO A 115 0.58 -2.08 -16.28
CA PRO A 115 1.30 -3.14 -17.00
C PRO A 115 0.99 -3.14 -18.51
N GLY A 116 -0.24 -2.79 -18.89
CA GLY A 116 -0.66 -2.69 -20.29
C GLY A 116 0.11 -1.65 -21.13
N GLN A 117 0.89 -0.77 -20.50
CA GLN A 117 1.72 0.23 -21.18
C GLN A 117 3.13 -0.27 -21.50
N PHE A 118 3.61 -1.29 -20.77
CA PHE A 118 4.96 -1.85 -20.93
C PHE A 118 4.99 -3.14 -21.76
N SER A 119 3.83 -3.74 -22.04
CA SER A 119 3.72 -5.01 -22.79
C SER A 119 3.79 -4.86 -24.31
N THR A 120 3.66 -3.66 -24.88
CA THR A 120 3.74 -3.48 -26.33
C THR A 120 5.07 -2.88 -26.73
N ARG A 121 5.93 -3.71 -27.34
CA ARG A 121 7.18 -3.34 -28.02
C ARG A 121 6.94 -2.52 -29.31
N GLN A 122 5.85 -1.74 -29.38
CA GLN A 122 5.46 -0.99 -30.57
C GLN A 122 5.48 0.51 -30.33
N GLU A 123 6.38 1.12 -31.08
CA GLU A 123 6.26 2.45 -31.68
C GLU A 123 6.26 3.65 -30.73
N ILE A 124 7.46 4.24 -30.69
CA ILE A 124 7.86 5.57 -30.20
C ILE A 124 6.99 6.72 -30.80
N THR A 125 6.04 6.45 -31.69
CA THR A 125 5.22 7.46 -32.39
C THR A 125 3.84 7.72 -31.77
N ALA A 126 3.41 7.00 -30.72
CA ALA A 126 2.10 7.18 -30.06
C ALA A 126 2.17 7.71 -28.60
N GLU A 127 3.25 8.43 -28.26
CA GLU A 127 3.63 8.81 -26.88
C GLU A 127 2.63 9.67 -26.09
N THR A 128 1.74 10.43 -26.74
CA THR A 128 0.94 11.45 -26.03
C THR A 128 -0.35 10.93 -25.39
N THR A 129 -0.91 9.81 -25.85
CA THR A 129 -2.22 9.32 -25.36
C THR A 129 -2.07 8.28 -24.25
N LYS A 130 -1.03 7.45 -24.29
CA LYS A 130 -0.80 6.37 -23.30
C LYS A 130 -0.27 6.87 -21.95
N MET A 131 0.38 8.04 -21.88
CA MET A 131 0.86 8.63 -20.62
C MET A 131 -0.22 9.28 -19.74
N LYS A 132 -1.44 9.52 -20.26
CA LYS A 132 -2.51 10.22 -19.53
C LYS A 132 -2.93 9.53 -18.21
N PRO A 133 -3.09 8.19 -18.12
CA PRO A 133 -3.49 7.53 -16.88
C PRO A 133 -2.41 7.56 -15.81
N VAL A 134 -1.14 7.38 -16.20
CA VAL A 134 0.02 7.42 -15.29
C VAL A 134 0.16 8.81 -14.69
N ARG A 135 0.13 9.83 -15.54
CA ARG A 135 0.20 11.23 -15.11
C ARG A 135 -0.98 11.61 -14.22
N LEU A 136 -2.18 11.07 -14.46
CA LEU A 136 -3.34 11.33 -13.60
C LEU A 136 -3.15 10.72 -12.20
N TYR A 137 -2.74 9.46 -12.14
CA TYR A 137 -2.48 8.75 -10.90
C TYR A 137 -1.36 9.43 -10.09
N GLU A 138 -0.20 9.67 -10.71
CA GLU A 138 0.94 10.30 -10.02
C GLU A 138 0.68 11.75 -9.60
N ARG A 139 -0.11 12.52 -10.37
CA ARG A 139 -0.28 13.97 -10.13
C ARG A 139 -1.49 14.31 -9.29
N ARG A 140 -2.54 13.47 -9.29
CA ARG A 140 -3.77 13.74 -8.54
C ARG A 140 -3.99 12.77 -7.40
N PHE A 141 -3.84 11.47 -7.66
CA PHE A 141 -4.14 10.46 -6.65
C PHE A 141 -3.04 10.42 -5.58
N VAL A 142 -1.80 10.11 -5.96
CA VAL A 142 -0.68 9.91 -5.02
C VAL A 142 -0.46 11.09 -4.06
N PRO A 143 -0.45 12.36 -4.50
CA PRO A 143 -0.20 13.49 -3.59
C PRO A 143 -1.32 13.72 -2.57
N ILE A 144 -2.53 13.20 -2.84
CA ILE A 144 -3.67 13.29 -1.93
C ILE A 144 -3.74 12.05 -1.05
N SER A 145 -3.62 10.86 -1.64
CA SER A 145 -3.74 9.59 -0.92
C SER A 145 -2.57 9.37 0.03
N LEU A 146 -1.33 9.71 -0.35
CA LEU A 146 -0.14 9.45 0.47
C LEU A 146 -0.18 10.18 1.83
N PRO A 147 -0.46 11.49 1.94
CA PRO A 147 -0.61 12.14 3.25
C PRO A 147 -1.76 11.56 4.07
N ILE A 148 -2.91 11.27 3.44
CA ILE A 148 -4.05 10.66 4.11
C ILE A 148 -3.67 9.29 4.68
N LEU A 149 -2.98 8.47 3.88
CA LEU A 149 -2.50 7.15 4.27
C LEU A 149 -1.55 7.25 5.46
N LEU A 150 -0.53 8.11 5.38
CA LEU A 150 0.47 8.30 6.45
C LEU A 150 -0.19 8.75 7.76
N VAL A 151 -1.08 9.74 7.71
CA VAL A 151 -1.82 10.19 8.90
C VAL A 151 -2.68 9.07 9.46
N THR A 152 -3.39 8.34 8.59
CA THR A 152 -4.25 7.21 8.98
C THR A 152 -3.43 6.12 9.68
N ILE A 153 -2.27 5.77 9.15
CA ILE A 153 -1.36 4.78 9.76
C ILE A 153 -0.88 5.25 11.13
N VAL A 154 -0.46 6.51 11.26
CA VAL A 154 -0.05 7.07 12.56
C VAL A 154 -1.17 7.00 13.58
N VAL A 155 -2.41 7.35 13.19
CA VAL A 155 -3.59 7.26 14.07
C VAL A 155 -3.88 5.81 14.44
N ILE A 156 -3.85 4.87 13.50
CA ILE A 156 -4.04 3.43 13.75
C ILE A 156 -3.00 2.90 14.73
N MET A 157 -1.73 3.31 14.57
CA MET A 157 -0.63 2.92 15.45
C MET A 157 -0.77 3.53 16.84
N TRP A 158 -1.17 4.81 16.93
CA TRP A 158 -1.47 5.47 18.19
C TRP A 158 -2.60 4.75 18.94
N LEU A 159 -3.71 4.44 18.27
CA LEU A 159 -4.83 3.67 18.86
C LEU A 159 -4.38 2.28 19.35
N ALA A 160 -3.43 1.65 18.66
CA ALA A 160 -2.90 0.35 19.07
C ALA A 160 -2.00 0.41 20.32
N ILE A 161 -1.37 1.56 20.58
CA ILE A 161 -0.50 1.79 21.74
C ILE A 161 -1.31 2.29 22.93
N ASP A 162 -2.06 3.37 22.73
CA ASP A 162 -2.79 4.09 23.79
C ASP A 162 -4.03 3.32 24.25
N LYS A 163 -4.72 2.66 23.31
CA LYS A 163 -5.97 1.91 23.55
C LYS A 163 -6.94 2.68 24.45
N PRO A 164 -7.33 3.91 24.06
CA PRO A 164 -8.16 4.76 24.90
C PRO A 164 -9.47 4.02 25.21
N VAL A 165 -9.75 3.90 26.51
CA VAL A 165 -10.91 3.19 27.06
C VAL A 165 -12.18 3.97 26.79
#